data_AF-A0A0C9UV13-F1
#
_entry.id   AF-A0A0C9UV13-F1
#
_cell.length_a   1.000
_cell.length_b   1.000
_cell.length_c   1.000
_cell.angle_alpha   90.00
_cell.angle_beta   90.00
_cell.angle_gamma   90.00
#
_symmetry.space_group_name_H-M   'P 1'
#
loop_
_entity.id
_entity.type
_entity.pdbx_description
1 polymer ?
#
loop_
_entity_poly.entity_id
_entity_poly.type
_entity_poly.pdbx_seq_one_letter_code
_entity_poly.pdbx_strand_id
1 'polypeptide(L)'
;MASFQPADFSDRYYILADHTTLDFLVPMVISSCSPSSKNIISTPFINFSLSPTSPLQIIQYYRASSIALGLERYNNSRVWSNDSRFPDSPLPNIKDERFLDCVNTTIG
;
A
#
# COMPACT_ATOMS: atom_id res chain seq x y z
N MET A 1 2.39 -2.91 9.85
CA MET A 1 1.60 -2.81 8.61
C MET A 1 0.18 -2.43 8.96
N ALA A 2 -0.44 -1.55 8.18
CA ALA A 2 -1.85 -1.20 8.30
C ALA A 2 -2.52 -1.33 6.93
N SER A 3 -3.71 -1.94 6.88
CA SER A 3 -4.45 -2.17 5.64
C SER A 3 -5.57 -1.15 5.47
N PHE A 4 -5.63 -0.52 4.31
CA PHE A 4 -6.64 0.46 3.93
C PHE A 4 -7.37 -0.01 2.68
N GLN A 5 -8.65 0.32 2.61
CA GLN A 5 -9.47 0.10 1.43
C GLN A 5 -10.29 1.37 1.19
N PRO A 6 -10.30 1.94 -0.03
CA PRO A 6 -11.07 3.14 -0.31
C PRO A 6 -12.57 2.91 -0.12
N ALA A 7 -13.35 3.98 -0.12
CA ALA A 7 -14.79 3.93 0.12
C ALA A 7 -15.56 3.11 -0.95
N ASP A 8 -15.00 2.98 -2.15
CA ASP A 8 -15.57 2.21 -3.27
C ASP A 8 -15.20 0.72 -3.25
N PHE A 9 -14.41 0.28 -2.27
CA PHE A 9 -13.92 -1.09 -2.12
C PHE A 9 -13.10 -1.63 -3.31
N SER A 10 -12.58 -0.75 -4.17
CA SER A 10 -11.87 -1.13 -5.40
C SER A 10 -10.60 -1.94 -5.14
N ASP A 11 -9.65 -1.32 -4.44
CA ASP A 11 -8.31 -1.83 -4.22
C ASP A 11 -7.97 -1.84 -2.72
N ARG A 12 -6.97 -2.64 -2.34
CA ARG A 12 -6.48 -2.67 -0.95
C ARG A 12 -5.02 -2.22 -0.90
N TYR A 13 -4.78 -1.24 -0.05
CA TYR A 13 -3.48 -0.62 0.15
C TYR A 13 -2.90 -1.05 1.50
N TYR A 14 -1.59 -1.21 1.55
CA TYR A 14 -0.88 -1.53 2.79
C TYR A 14 0.17 -0.48 3.05
N ILE A 15 0.12 0.12 4.24
CA ILE A 15 1.16 1.03 4.71
C ILE A 15 2.09 0.26 5.63
N LEU A 16 3.38 0.28 5.30
CA LEU A 16 4.46 -0.39 6.01
C LEU A 16 5.39 0.68 6.57
N ALA A 17 5.50 0.70 7.90
CA ALA A 17 6.42 1.54 8.67
C ALA A 17 6.65 0.88 10.03
N ASP A 18 7.50 1.47 10.87
CA ASP A 18 7.63 1.06 12.27
C ASP A 18 6.32 1.30 13.05
N HIS A 19 6.21 0.66 14.22
CA HIS A 19 4.99 0.70 15.01
C HIS A 19 4.60 2.12 15.44
N THR A 20 5.56 2.93 15.87
CA THR A 20 5.30 4.27 16.37
C THR A 20 4.82 5.19 15.25
N THR A 21 5.43 5.10 14.07
CA THR A 21 4.98 5.84 12.89
C THR A 21 3.56 5.45 12.48
N LEU A 22 3.22 4.17 12.52
CA LEU A 22 1.86 3.73 12.17
C LEU A 22 0.80 4.22 13.16
N ASP A 23 1.12 4.27 14.46
CA ASP A 23 0.18 4.76 15.49
C ASP A 23 -0.20 6.24 15.27
N PHE A 24 0.74 7.06 14.76
CA PHE A 24 0.46 8.44 14.37
C PHE A 24 -0.22 8.55 13.02
N LEU A 25 0.17 7.72 12.05
CA LEU A 25 -0.21 7.88 10.66
C LEU A 25 -1.59 7.29 10.34
N VAL A 26 -1.97 6.17 10.96
CA VAL A 26 -3.29 5.55 10.76
C VAL A 26 -4.45 6.51 11.04
N PRO A 27 -4.53 7.20 12.20
CA PRO A 27 -5.62 8.15 12.45
C PRO A 27 -5.59 9.34 11.47
N MET A 28 -4.39 9.78 11.06
CA MET A 28 -4.24 10.86 10.08
C MET A 28 -4.82 10.46 8.72
N VAL A 29 -4.45 9.30 8.19
CA VAL A 29 -4.99 8.78 6.92
C VAL A 29 -6.49 8.51 7.00
N ILE A 30 -7.00 8.02 8.14
CA ILE A 30 -8.45 7.86 8.34
C ILE A 30 -9.16 9.22 8.26
N SER A 31 -8.59 10.25 8.88
CA SER A 31 -9.19 11.59 8.91
C SER A 31 -9.14 12.32 7.57
N SER A 32 -8.02 12.19 6.83
CA SER A 32 -7.80 12.91 5.57
C SER A 32 -8.42 12.19 4.38
N CYS A 33 -8.33 10.86 4.32
CA CYS A 33 -8.63 10.08 3.12
C CYS A 33 -9.91 9.26 3.21
N SER A 34 -10.62 9.29 4.34
CA SER A 34 -11.94 8.67 4.53
C SER A 34 -12.08 7.24 3.95
N PRO A 35 -11.22 6.29 4.38
CA PRO A 35 -11.31 4.90 3.93
C PRO A 35 -12.65 4.27 4.33
N SER A 36 -12.99 3.14 3.70
CA SER A 36 -14.22 2.37 3.97
C SER A 36 -14.33 1.91 5.44
N SER A 37 -13.21 1.63 6.10
CA SER A 37 -13.15 1.27 7.52
C SER A 37 -12.41 2.33 8.32
N LYS A 38 -12.97 2.71 9.47
CA LYS A 38 -12.30 3.55 10.48
C LYS A 38 -11.62 2.73 11.59
N ASN A 39 -11.90 1.43 11.65
CA ASN A 39 -11.33 0.52 12.65
C ASN A 39 -10.12 -0.19 12.05
N ILE A 40 -9.03 0.55 11.86
CA ILE A 40 -7.79 0.03 11.28
C ILE A 40 -6.79 -0.21 12.42
N ILE A 41 -6.33 -1.45 12.54
CA ILE A 41 -5.35 -1.86 13.56
C ILE A 41 -4.06 -2.24 12.86
N SER A 42 -2.95 -1.65 13.32
CA SER A 42 -1.62 -1.98 12.85
C SER A 42 -1.19 -3.36 13.36
N THR A 43 -0.67 -4.20 12.47
CA THR A 43 -0.14 -5.52 12.81
C THR A 43 1.31 -5.66 12.37
N PRO A 44 2.13 -6.48 13.04
CA PRO A 44 3.47 -6.76 12.55
C PRO A 44 3.39 -7.45 11.18
N PHE A 45 4.29 -7.08 10.26
CA PHE A 45 4.42 -7.76 8.99
C PHE A 45 5.11 -9.11 9.24
N ILE A 46 4.34 -10.20 9.15
CA ILE A 46 4.83 -11.56 9.37
C ILE A 46 4.84 -12.28 8.02
N ASN A 47 6.02 -12.56 7.48
CA ASN A 47 6.22 -13.24 6.18
C ASN A 47 5.93 -14.77 6.23
N PHE A 48 5.12 -15.25 7.18
CA PHE A 48 5.03 -16.68 7.54
C PHE A 48 3.69 -17.36 7.14
N SER A 49 2.99 -16.89 6.10
CA SER A 49 1.95 -17.71 5.46
C SER A 49 2.44 -18.25 4.13
N LEU A 50 2.46 -19.59 4.03
CA LEU A 50 2.83 -20.47 2.90
C LEU A 50 2.04 -20.26 1.59
N SER A 51 1.40 -19.11 1.42
CA SER A 51 0.80 -18.60 0.19
C SER A 51 0.54 -17.12 0.45
N PRO A 52 1.20 -16.17 -0.24
CA PRO A 52 0.69 -14.80 -0.27
C PRO A 52 -0.66 -14.88 -1.00
N THR A 53 -1.78 -14.75 -0.28
CA THR A 53 -3.13 -14.89 -0.84
C THR A 53 -3.39 -13.90 -1.98
N SER A 54 -2.51 -12.90 -2.16
CA SER A 54 -2.33 -12.09 -3.35
C SER A 54 -0.92 -11.50 -3.36
N PRO A 55 -0.30 -11.26 -4.53
CA PRO A 55 0.97 -10.55 -4.58
C PRO A 55 0.79 -9.16 -3.98
N LEU A 56 1.60 -8.85 -2.96
CA LEU A 56 1.73 -7.51 -2.39
C LEU A 56 3.02 -6.92 -2.94
N GLN A 57 2.92 -5.80 -3.66
CA GLN A 57 4.08 -5.11 -4.20
C GLN A 57 4.08 -3.66 -3.77
N ILE A 58 5.28 -3.15 -3.44
CA ILE A 58 5.48 -1.75 -3.08
C ILE A 58 5.42 -0.92 -4.34
N ILE A 59 4.47 0.02 -4.38
CA ILE A 59 4.25 0.92 -5.51
C ILE A 59 4.85 2.31 -5.25
N GLN A 60 5.06 2.67 -3.98
CA GLN A 60 5.62 3.97 -3.59
C GLN A 60 6.44 3.85 -2.30
N TYR A 61 7.56 4.57 -2.23
CA TYR A 61 8.39 4.68 -1.03
C TYR A 61 8.64 6.15 -0.69
N TYR A 62 8.22 6.56 0.51
CA TYR A 62 8.37 7.91 1.04
C TYR A 62 9.70 8.01 1.78
N ARG A 63 10.77 8.41 1.07
CA ARG A 63 12.15 8.42 1.59
C ARG A 63 12.33 9.23 2.87
N ALA A 64 11.67 10.39 2.99
CA ALA A 64 11.79 11.27 4.15
C ALA A 64 11.25 10.63 5.44
N SER A 65 10.25 9.77 5.31
CA SER A 65 9.50 9.20 6.43
C SER A 65 9.76 7.70 6.63
N SER A 66 10.56 7.06 5.78
CA SER A 66 10.81 5.61 5.78
C SER A 66 9.54 4.76 5.70
N ILE A 67 8.54 5.23 4.95
CA ILE A 67 7.25 4.57 4.79
C ILE A 67 7.16 3.94 3.40
N ALA A 68 6.67 2.71 3.31
CA ALA A 68 6.38 2.04 2.05
C ALA A 68 4.87 1.84 1.89
N LEU A 69 4.36 2.13 0.69
CA LEU A 69 2.98 1.90 0.28
C LEU A 69 2.93 0.72 -0.69
N GLY A 70 2.24 -0.34 -0.27
CA GLY A 70 1.98 -1.52 -1.08
C GLY A 70 0.56 -1.57 -1.62
N LEU A 71 0.40 -2.23 -2.76
CA LEU A 71 -0.89 -2.49 -3.40
C LEU A 71 -1.15 -4.00 -3.44
N GLU A 72 -2.30 -4.43 -2.91
CA GLU A 72 -2.76 -5.81 -3.02
C GLU A 72 -3.08 -6.14 -4.48
N ARG A 73 -2.69 -7.33 -4.94
CA ARG A 73 -2.97 -7.87 -6.28
C ARG A 73 -2.17 -7.27 -7.43
N TYR A 74 -1.29 -6.30 -7.17
CA TYR A 74 -0.33 -5.88 -8.19
C TYR A 74 0.76 -6.94 -8.38
N ASN A 75 0.85 -7.46 -9.60
CA ASN A 75 1.85 -8.44 -10.00
C ASN A 75 2.70 -7.91 -11.16
N ASN A 76 3.81 -7.27 -10.82
CA ASN A 76 4.83 -6.90 -11.78
C ASN A 76 5.58 -8.15 -12.28
N SER A 77 5.23 -8.59 -13.49
CA SER A 77 5.84 -9.75 -14.16
C SER A 77 7.34 -9.56 -14.48
N ARG A 78 7.86 -8.32 -14.46
CA ARG A 78 9.29 -8.06 -14.64
C ARG A 78 10.15 -8.74 -13.58
N VAL A 79 9.63 -8.95 -12.37
CA VAL A 79 10.38 -9.61 -11.27
C VAL A 79 10.86 -11.02 -11.65
N TRP A 80 10.26 -11.63 -12.68
CA TRP A 80 10.60 -12.97 -13.16
C TRP A 80 11.60 -12.94 -14.33
N SER A 81 12.03 -11.76 -14.77
CA SER A 81 12.98 -11.56 -15.86
C SER A 81 14.29 -10.98 -15.35
N ASN A 82 15.41 -11.61 -15.72
CA ASN A 82 16.75 -11.05 -15.52
C ASN A 82 17.15 -10.07 -16.64
N ASP A 83 16.30 -9.86 -17.65
CA ASP A 83 16.56 -8.91 -18.72
C ASP A 83 16.12 -7.50 -18.32
N SER A 84 17.11 -6.62 -18.12
CA SER A 84 16.90 -5.19 -17.80
C SER A 84 16.08 -4.42 -18.85
N ARG A 85 15.91 -4.96 -20.07
CA ARG A 85 15.11 -4.36 -21.14
C ARG A 85 13.63 -4.67 -21.02
N PHE A 86 13.24 -5.61 -20.16
CA PHE A 86 11.84 -5.91 -19.91
C PHE A 86 11.25 -4.81 -19.01
N PRO A 87 10.25 -4.04 -19.50
CA PRO A 87 9.67 -2.97 -18.71
C PRO A 87 8.87 -3.53 -17.53
N ASP A 88 8.72 -2.71 -16.48
CA ASP A 88 7.77 -3.01 -15.40
C ASP A 88 6.36 -3.16 -15.98
N SER A 89 5.58 -4.11 -15.46
CA SER A 89 4.16 -4.20 -15.82
C SER A 89 3.48 -2.90 -15.40
N PRO A 90 2.65 -2.26 -16.24
CA PRO A 90 1.98 -1.03 -15.86
C PRO A 90 1.16 -1.28 -14.58
N LEU A 91 1.07 -0.26 -13.74
CA LEU A 91 0.16 -0.31 -12.60
C LEU A 91 -1.24 -0.70 -13.13
N PRO A 92 -1.96 -1.60 -12.44
CA PRO A 92 -3.34 -1.92 -12.79
C PRO A 92 -4.13 -0.62 -12.75
N ASN A 93 -5.20 -0.52 -13.52
CA ASN A 93 -6.02 0.70 -13.55
C ASN A 93 -6.57 0.96 -12.13
N ILE A 94 -5.93 1.89 -11.42
CA ILE A 94 -6.24 2.22 -10.03
C ILE A 94 -7.57 2.96 -10.08
N LYS A 95 -8.65 2.29 -9.69
CA LYS A 95 -10.00 2.85 -9.87
C LYS A 95 -10.21 4.10 -9.02
N ASP A 96 -9.56 4.15 -7.86
CA ASP A 96 -9.58 5.30 -6.97
C ASP A 96 -8.20 5.97 -6.89
N GLU A 97 -7.85 6.73 -7.93
CA GLU A 97 -6.67 7.60 -7.91
C GLU A 97 -6.77 8.66 -6.81
N ARG A 98 -7.97 9.03 -6.34
CA ARG A 98 -8.14 10.05 -5.30
C ARG A 98 -7.67 9.56 -3.95
N PHE A 99 -7.91 8.30 -3.61
CA PHE A 99 -7.38 7.72 -2.38
C PHE A 99 -5.86 7.66 -2.42
N LEU A 100 -5.28 7.23 -3.54
CA LEU A 100 -3.83 7.19 -3.73
C LEU A 100 -3.21 8.60 -3.62
N ASP A 101 -3.80 9.59 -4.27
CA ASP A 101 -3.35 10.98 -4.23
C ASP A 101 -3.47 11.59 -2.82
N CYS A 102 -4.56 11.29 -2.11
CA CYS A 102 -4.74 11.71 -0.73
C CYS A 102 -3.67 11.12 0.20
N VAL A 103 -3.39 9.83 0.08
CA VAL A 103 -2.32 9.17 0.84
C VAL A 103 -0.96 9.79 0.51
N ASN A 104 -0.69 10.05 -0.77
CA ASN A 104 0.54 10.69 -1.22
C ASN A 104 0.70 12.10 -0.62
N THR A 105 -0.36 12.89 -0.59
CA THR A 105 -0.36 14.24 0.02
C THR A 105 -0.29 14.21 1.55
N THR A 106 -0.81 13.15 2.18
CA THR A 106 -0.81 13.02 3.64
C THR A 106 0.55 12.56 4.17
N ILE A 107 1.28 11.74 3.40
CA ILE A 107 2.53 11.09 3.83
C ILE A 107 3.78 11.74 3.23
N GLY A 108 3.70 12.20 1.97
CA GLY A 108 4.79 12.80 1.21
C GLY A 108 5.11 14.22 1.65
#